data_AF-A0A3S5AJH2-F1
#
_entry.id   AF-A0A3S5AJH2-F1
#
_cell.length_a   1.000
_cell.length_b   1.000
_cell.length_c   1.000
_cell.angle_alpha   90.00
_cell.angle_beta   90.00
_cell.angle_gamma   90.00
#
_symmetry.space_group_name_H-M   'P 1'
#
loop_
_entity.id
_entity.type
_entity.pdbx_description
1 polymer ?
#
loop_
_entity_poly.entity_id
_entity_poly.type
_entity_poly.pdbx_seq_one_letter_code
_entity_poly.pdbx_strand_id
1 'polypeptide(L)'
;MSFREIRCFTEAMKALGFPRLISMESFRTPNFYLVAEILRWLATRYDSDADLPTTLDTEQDRVIFVKSAAHFIATKAGIRLNTKKLYQADGYAIKELMKISNVLYSATRKESSNRSEELSDLNVNELFDISKVTCWQVKLRS
;
A
#
# COMPACT_ATOMS: atom_id res chain seq x y z
N MET A 1 -1.74 14.82 5.39
CA MET A 1 -1.22 14.21 4.13
C MET A 1 -1.12 15.26 3.07
N SER A 2 -0.12 15.16 2.19
CA SER A 2 -0.09 15.94 0.95
C SER A 2 -0.95 15.26 -0.12
N PHE A 3 -1.66 16.05 -0.93
CA PHE A 3 -2.43 15.56 -2.09
C PHE A 3 -1.59 14.67 -3.02
N ARG A 4 -0.28 14.96 -3.11
CA ARG A 4 0.70 14.17 -3.88
C ARG A 4 0.79 12.71 -3.42
N GLU A 5 0.79 12.47 -2.11
CA GLU A 5 0.94 11.13 -1.52
C GLU A 5 -0.27 10.25 -1.86
N ILE A 6 -1.48 10.82 -1.73
CA ILE A 6 -2.74 10.13 -2.06
C ILE A 6 -2.76 9.75 -3.54
N ARG A 7 -2.43 10.70 -4.43
CA ARG A 7 -2.39 10.44 -5.86
C ARG A 7 -1.37 9.34 -6.21
N CYS A 8 -0.17 9.43 -5.62
CA CYS A 8 0.87 8.42 -5.85
C CYS A 8 0.41 7.02 -5.42
N PHE A 9 -0.25 6.93 -4.26
CA PHE A 9 -0.80 5.67 -3.77
C PHE A 9 -1.91 5.13 -4.67
N THR A 10 -2.87 5.97 -5.09
CA THR A 10 -3.96 5.52 -5.97
C THR A 10 -3.44 4.99 -7.31
N GLU A 11 -2.41 5.61 -7.88
CA GLU A 11 -1.78 5.13 -9.12
C GLU A 11 -1.00 3.84 -8.90
N ALA A 12 -0.28 3.70 -7.78
CA ALA A 12 0.40 2.45 -7.42
C ALA A 12 -0.60 1.28 -7.27
N MET A 13 -1.74 1.51 -6.60
CA MET A 13 -2.78 0.48 -6.43
C MET A 13 -3.41 0.07 -7.76
N LYS A 14 -3.66 1.02 -8.68
CA LYS A 14 -4.13 0.70 -10.04
C LYS A 14 -3.10 -0.15 -10.80
N ALA A 15 -1.83 0.21 -10.75
CA ALA A 15 -0.77 -0.52 -11.44
C ALA A 15 -0.56 -1.94 -10.87
N LEU A 16 -0.81 -2.13 -9.57
CA LEU A 16 -0.82 -3.45 -8.94
C LEU A 16 -2.06 -4.29 -9.29
N GLY A 17 -3.10 -3.68 -9.89
CA GLY A 17 -4.33 -4.37 -10.30
C GLY A 17 -5.41 -4.43 -9.22
N PHE A 18 -5.45 -3.47 -8.29
CA PHE A 18 -6.51 -3.40 -7.29
C PHE A 18 -7.88 -3.22 -7.97
N PRO A 19 -8.87 -4.09 -7.72
CA PRO A 19 -10.10 -4.15 -8.50
C PRO A 19 -11.04 -2.95 -8.27
N ARG A 20 -10.92 -2.27 -7.12
CA ARG A 20 -11.81 -1.16 -6.74
C ARG A 20 -11.16 0.20 -7.01
N LEU A 21 -11.94 1.14 -7.53
CA LEU A 21 -11.48 2.52 -7.70
C LEU A 21 -11.40 3.24 -6.35
N ILE A 22 -10.22 3.78 -6.03
CA ILE A 22 -9.98 4.56 -4.82
C ILE A 22 -10.06 6.04 -5.17
N SER A 23 -11.04 6.76 -4.59
CA SER A 23 -11.11 8.22 -4.74
C SER A 23 -10.07 8.90 -3.84
N MET A 24 -9.50 10.00 -4.33
CA MET A 24 -8.56 10.82 -3.55
C MET A 24 -9.22 11.46 -2.32
N GLU A 25 -10.55 11.59 -2.32
CA GLU A 25 -11.30 12.19 -1.21
C GLU A 25 -11.64 11.18 -0.10
N SER A 26 -11.53 9.88 -0.38
CA SER A 26 -11.91 8.81 0.56
C SER A 26 -11.08 8.76 1.84
N PHE A 27 -9.95 9.49 1.89
CA PHE A 27 -9.07 9.58 3.05
C PHE A 27 -9.06 10.97 3.69
N ARG A 28 -9.93 11.90 3.24
CA ARG A 28 -10.16 13.18 3.94
C ARG A 28 -10.94 12.97 5.23
N THR A 29 -11.80 11.95 5.25
CA THR A 29 -12.50 11.47 6.45
C THR A 29 -12.02 10.06 6.77
N PRO A 30 -12.03 9.65 8.06
CA PRO A 30 -11.70 8.28 8.45
C PRO A 30 -12.58 7.25 7.76
N ASN A 31 -11.99 6.35 6.98
CA ASN A 31 -12.71 5.27 6.29
C ASN A 31 -12.03 3.92 6.54
N PHE A 32 -12.39 3.30 7.65
CA PHE A 32 -11.78 2.05 8.09
C PHE A 32 -12.02 0.89 7.12
N TYR A 33 -13.25 0.75 6.60
CA TYR A 33 -13.59 -0.36 5.70
C TYR A 33 -12.76 -0.34 4.42
N LEU A 34 -12.52 0.85 3.85
CA LEU A 34 -11.64 0.99 2.69
C LEU A 34 -10.20 0.59 3.02
N VAL A 35 -9.66 1.06 4.16
CA VAL A 35 -8.30 0.70 4.59
C VAL A 35 -8.17 -0.80 4.84
N ALA A 36 -9.18 -1.42 5.47
CA ALA A 36 -9.19 -2.85 5.74
C ALA A 36 -9.27 -3.68 4.46
N GLU A 37 -10.10 -3.27 3.50
CA GLU A 37 -10.20 -3.90 2.18
C GLU A 37 -8.85 -3.85 1.44
N ILE A 38 -8.22 -2.68 1.40
CA ILE A 38 -6.92 -2.50 0.74
C ILE A 38 -5.83 -3.31 1.46
N LEU A 39 -5.78 -3.26 2.80
CA LEU A 39 -4.77 -3.97 3.58
C LEU A 39 -4.89 -5.49 3.41
N ARG A 40 -6.13 -6.02 3.39
CA ARG A 40 -6.39 -7.44 3.13
C ARG A 40 -5.92 -7.82 1.74
N TRP A 41 -6.28 -7.02 0.73
CA TRP A 41 -5.86 -7.28 -0.64
C TRP A 41 -4.33 -7.27 -0.80
N LEU A 42 -3.64 -6.31 -0.18
CA LEU A 42 -2.18 -6.26 -0.17
C LEU A 42 -1.55 -7.47 0.53
N ALA A 43 -2.14 -7.93 1.63
CA ALA A 43 -1.67 -9.12 2.34
C ALA A 43 -1.82 -10.39 1.49
N THR A 44 -3.00 -10.60 0.87
CA THR A 44 -3.24 -11.73 -0.05
C THR A 44 -2.37 -11.67 -1.29
N ARG A 45 -2.00 -10.47 -1.75
CA ARG A 45 -1.05 -10.28 -2.85
C ARG A 45 0.38 -10.65 -2.46
N TYR A 46 0.73 -10.51 -1.19
CA TYR A 46 2.05 -10.87 -0.67
C TYR A 46 2.17 -12.38 -0.42
N ASP A 47 1.14 -12.99 0.16
CA ASP A 47 1.03 -14.43 0.35
C ASP A 47 -0.44 -14.85 0.19
N SER A 48 -0.71 -15.85 -0.64
CA SER A 48 -2.06 -16.40 -0.81
C SER A 48 -2.59 -17.07 0.46
N ASP A 49 -1.71 -17.48 1.38
CA ASP A 49 -2.04 -18.10 2.67
C ASP A 49 -2.34 -17.06 3.76
N ALA A 50 -2.54 -15.79 3.41
CA ALA A 50 -2.83 -14.73 4.38
C ALA A 50 -4.18 -14.98 5.10
N ASP A 51 -4.13 -15.60 6.28
CA ASP A 51 -5.27 -15.78 7.16
C ASP A 51 -5.56 -14.50 7.95
N LEU A 52 -6.52 -13.72 7.46
CA LEU A 52 -6.96 -12.47 8.08
C LEU A 52 -8.45 -12.54 8.44
N PRO A 53 -8.85 -12.02 9.62
CA PRO A 53 -10.26 -11.93 9.98
C PRO A 53 -11.10 -11.21 8.92
N THR A 54 -12.27 -11.78 8.60
CA THR A 54 -13.21 -11.21 7.63
C THR A 54 -14.30 -10.35 8.29
N THR A 55 -14.65 -10.65 9.54
CA THR A 55 -15.63 -9.87 10.33
C THR A 55 -15.00 -8.58 10.85
N LEU A 56 -15.71 -7.45 10.70
CA LEU A 56 -15.22 -6.10 11.08
C LEU A 56 -16.31 -5.25 11.73
N ASP A 57 -17.40 -5.88 12.19
CA ASP A 57 -18.58 -5.19 12.67
C ASP A 57 -18.34 -4.51 14.02
N THR A 58 -17.67 -5.23 14.94
CA THR A 58 -17.35 -4.70 16.27
C THR A 58 -16.01 -3.95 16.27
N GLU A 59 -15.83 -3.04 17.23
CA GLU A 59 -14.55 -2.38 17.45
C GLU A 59 -13.43 -3.38 17.80
N GLN A 60 -13.77 -4.41 18.58
CA GLN A 60 -12.80 -5.45 18.94
C GLN A 60 -12.30 -6.19 17.70
N ASP A 61 -13.21 -6.56 16.79
CA ASP A 61 -12.85 -7.23 15.53
C ASP A 61 -11.93 -6.36 14.68
N ARG A 62 -12.22 -5.06 14.59
CA ARG A 62 -11.36 -4.11 13.86
C ARG A 62 -9.95 -4.04 14.44
N VAL A 63 -9.82 -4.00 15.77
CA VAL A 63 -8.52 -3.99 16.44
C VAL A 63 -7.78 -5.30 16.24
N ILE A 64 -8.47 -6.45 16.32
CA ILE A 64 -7.90 -7.77 16.06
C ILE A 64 -7.40 -7.84 14.62
N PHE A 65 -8.23 -7.46 13.65
CA PHE A 65 -7.86 -7.42 12.24
C PHE A 65 -6.58 -6.61 11.98
N VAL A 66 -6.51 -5.37 12.49
CA VAL A 66 -5.33 -4.51 12.28
C VAL A 66 -4.07 -5.12 12.91
N LYS A 67 -4.19 -5.71 14.10
CA LYS A 67 -3.05 -6.37 14.78
C LYS A 67 -2.58 -7.60 14.01
N SER A 68 -3.50 -8.47 13.59
CA SER A 68 -3.18 -9.67 12.81
C SER A 68 -2.54 -9.31 11.47
N ALA A 69 -3.10 -8.33 10.75
CA ALA A 69 -2.55 -7.86 9.49
C ALA A 69 -1.16 -7.24 9.65
N ALA A 70 -0.95 -6.41 10.67
CA ALA A 70 0.36 -5.82 10.95
C ALA A 70 1.39 -6.88 11.34
N HIS A 71 1.00 -7.88 12.13
CA HIS A 71 1.87 -9.00 12.49
C HIS A 71 2.24 -9.83 11.26
N PHE A 72 1.26 -10.18 10.43
CA PHE A 72 1.46 -10.93 9.19
C PHE A 72 2.46 -10.21 8.26
N ILE A 73 2.28 -8.91 8.01
CA ILE A 73 3.19 -8.13 7.16
C ILE A 73 4.58 -8.01 7.79
N ALA A 74 4.68 -7.87 9.11
CA ALA A 74 5.98 -7.83 9.78
C ALA A 74 6.74 -9.15 9.66
N THR A 75 6.05 -10.29 9.77
CA THR A 75 6.65 -11.62 9.69
C THR A 75 7.01 -12.01 8.25
N LYS A 76 6.11 -11.76 7.29
CA LYS A 76 6.29 -12.17 5.90
C LYS A 76 7.13 -11.19 5.09
N ALA A 77 6.87 -9.89 5.24
CA ALA A 77 7.55 -8.84 4.47
C ALA A 77 8.69 -8.15 5.24
N GLY A 78 8.84 -8.39 6.55
CA GLY A 78 9.81 -7.66 7.37
C GLY A 78 9.47 -6.19 7.59
N ILE A 79 8.25 -5.76 7.25
CA ILE A 79 7.83 -4.34 7.29
C ILE A 79 7.07 -4.07 8.58
N ARG A 80 7.57 -3.12 9.39
CA ARG A 80 6.90 -2.69 10.61
C ARG A 80 5.88 -1.60 10.32
N LEU A 81 4.60 -1.92 10.52
CA LEU A 81 3.49 -1.00 10.36
C LEU A 81 3.05 -0.39 11.69
N ASN A 82 2.57 0.86 11.65
CA ASN A 82 1.94 1.49 12.80
C ASN A 82 0.44 1.20 12.85
N THR A 83 0.04 0.30 13.75
CA THR A 83 -1.35 -0.13 13.93
C THR A 83 -2.30 1.00 14.34
N LYS A 84 -1.83 2.01 15.08
CA LYS A 84 -2.68 3.16 15.47
C LYS A 84 -3.09 3.97 14.24
N LYS A 85 -2.14 4.23 13.34
CA LYS A 85 -2.40 4.98 12.09
C LYS A 85 -3.29 4.20 11.14
N LEU A 86 -3.11 2.89 11.04
CA LEU A 86 -3.99 2.03 10.26
C LEU A 86 -5.43 2.05 10.79
N TYR A 87 -5.61 2.02 12.11
CA TYR A 87 -6.93 2.07 12.73
C TYR A 87 -7.61 3.45 12.60
N GLN A 88 -6.86 4.54 12.68
CA GLN A 88 -7.38 5.89 12.42
C GLN A 88 -7.97 6.03 11.01
N ALA A 89 -7.49 5.22 10.05
CA ALA A 89 -8.03 5.11 8.71
C ALA A 89 -8.18 6.44 7.95
N ASP A 90 -7.35 7.41 8.31
CA ASP A 90 -7.27 8.73 7.69
C ASP A 90 -6.09 8.75 6.71
N GLY A 91 -5.67 9.95 6.31
CA GLY A 91 -4.49 10.09 5.48
C GLY A 91 -3.22 9.43 6.07
N TYR A 92 -3.06 9.33 7.39
CA TYR A 92 -1.91 8.67 8.02
C TYR A 92 -1.89 7.16 7.82
N ALA A 93 -3.04 6.52 7.61
CA ALA A 93 -3.11 5.13 7.21
C ALA A 93 -2.46 4.89 5.85
N ILE A 94 -2.62 5.82 4.89
CA ILE A 94 -2.04 5.71 3.55
C ILE A 94 -0.52 5.60 3.61
N LYS A 95 0.15 6.36 4.49
CA LYS A 95 1.61 6.26 4.65
C LYS A 95 2.07 4.88 5.06
N GLU A 96 1.28 4.19 5.88
CA GLU A 96 1.59 2.82 6.29
C GLU A 96 1.30 1.84 5.16
N LEU A 97 0.18 2.01 4.43
CA LEU A 97 -0.15 1.20 3.24
C LEU A 97 0.88 1.35 2.12
N MET A 98 1.40 2.56 1.91
CA MET A 98 2.40 2.87 0.90
C MET A 98 3.71 2.09 1.10
N LYS A 99 4.07 1.76 2.35
CA LYS A 99 5.26 0.94 2.62
C LYS A 99 5.14 -0.44 1.97
N ILE A 100 3.96 -1.04 2.03
CA ILE A 100 3.67 -2.36 1.47
C ILE A 100 3.54 -2.26 -0.06
N SER A 101 2.75 -1.29 -0.54
CA SER A 101 2.51 -1.14 -1.98
C SER A 101 3.78 -0.84 -2.75
N ASN A 102 4.70 -0.04 -2.20
CA ASN A 102 5.96 0.29 -2.87
C ASN A 102 6.86 -0.94 -3.03
N VAL A 103 6.93 -1.80 -2.02
CA VAL A 103 7.69 -3.06 -2.09
C VAL A 103 7.11 -3.96 -3.19
N LEU A 104 5.79 -4.18 -3.17
CA LEU A 104 5.10 -4.97 -4.20
C LEU A 104 5.23 -4.37 -5.61
N TYR A 105 5.12 -3.05 -5.72
CA TYR A 105 5.23 -2.35 -7.00
C TYR A 105 6.64 -2.44 -7.57
N SER A 106 7.67 -2.32 -6.72
CA SER A 106 9.06 -2.48 -7.12
C SER A 106 9.36 -3.90 -7.61
N ALA A 107 8.79 -4.92 -6.96
CA ALA A 107 8.92 -6.32 -7.36
C ALA A 107 8.23 -6.58 -8.71
N THR A 108 6.99 -6.12 -8.85
CA THR A 108 6.20 -6.24 -10.10
C THR A 108 6.91 -5.55 -11.27
N ARG A 109 7.51 -4.36 -11.04
CA ARG A 109 8.28 -3.66 -12.06
C ARG A 109 9.57 -4.39 -12.43
N LYS A 110 10.29 -4.96 -11.47
CA LYS A 110 11.50 -5.75 -11.75
C LYS A 110 11.18 -6.95 -12.62
N GLU A 111 10.07 -7.65 -12.41
CA GLU A 111 9.64 -8.74 -13.31
C GLU A 111 9.37 -8.23 -14.73
N SER A 112 8.73 -7.06 -14.88
CA SER A 112 8.49 -6.47 -16.21
C SER A 112 9.76 -5.91 -16.89
N SER A 113 10.73 -5.43 -16.10
CA SER A 113 12.00 -4.87 -16.56
C SER A 113 13.09 -5.92 -16.72
N ASN A 114 12.93 -7.14 -16.20
CA ASN A 114 13.86 -8.24 -16.47
C ASN A 114 13.77 -8.76 -17.93
N ARG A 115 12.94 -8.11 -18.77
CA ARG A 115 13.01 -8.19 -20.23
C ARG A 115 13.84 -7.08 -20.88
N SER A 116 14.40 -6.15 -20.10
CA SER A 116 15.14 -4.97 -20.57
C SER A 116 16.07 -4.45 -19.45
N GLU A 117 17.24 -5.09 -19.37
CA GLU A 117 18.54 -4.67 -18.82
C GLU A 117 18.64 -3.72 -17.60
N GLU A 118 19.37 -4.22 -16.59
CA GLU A 118 20.22 -3.58 -15.57
C GLU A 118 20.01 -2.10 -15.24
N LEU A 119 19.73 -1.79 -13.95
CA LEU A 119 20.50 -0.78 -13.18
C LEU A 119 20.31 -0.96 -11.66
N SER A 120 21.35 -1.51 -11.04
CA SER A 120 22.03 -1.16 -9.77
C SER A 120 21.24 -0.52 -8.61
N ASP A 121 21.29 -1.23 -7.47
CA ASP A 121 21.48 -0.71 -6.10
C ASP A 121 20.85 0.64 -5.75
N LEU A 122 19.64 0.62 -5.19
CA LEU A 122 19.05 1.82 -4.58
C LEU A 122 18.69 1.59 -3.11
N ASN A 123 19.44 2.31 -2.29
CA ASN A 123 19.27 2.51 -0.86
C ASN A 123 17.81 2.85 -0.51
N VAL A 124 17.21 2.04 0.36
CA VAL A 124 15.81 2.12 0.81
C VAL A 124 15.46 3.51 1.39
N ASN A 125 16.47 4.27 1.81
CA ASN A 125 16.33 5.62 2.35
C ASN A 125 16.14 6.71 1.27
N GLU A 126 16.60 6.52 0.04
CA GLU A 126 16.37 7.50 -1.05
C GLU A 126 15.01 7.35 -1.73
N LEU A 127 14.32 6.21 -1.55
CA LEU A 127 12.94 6.02 -2.00
C LEU A 127 11.91 6.84 -1.19
N PHE A 128 12.32 7.41 -0.05
CA PHE A 128 11.49 8.35 0.72
C PHE A 128 11.48 9.76 0.14
N ASP A 129 12.35 10.07 -0.83
CA ASP A 129 12.32 11.35 -1.55
C ASP A 129 11.31 11.29 -2.72
N ILE A 130 10.06 10.98 -2.38
CA ILE A 130 8.88 11.13 -3.24
C ILE A 130 8.59 12.64 -3.47
N SER A 131 9.53 13.55 -3.22
CA SER A 131 9.43 14.93 -3.70
C SER A 131 9.95 15.05 -5.14
N LYS A 132 10.94 14.22 -5.54
CA LYS A 132 11.60 14.31 -6.86
C LYS A 132 11.16 13.27 -7.89
N VAL A 133 10.59 12.14 -7.48
CA VAL A 133 9.96 11.22 -8.45
C VAL A 133 8.63 11.85 -8.83
N THR A 134 8.67 12.61 -9.93
CA THR A 134 7.54 13.22 -10.61
C THR A 134 6.33 12.31 -10.53
N CYS A 135 5.20 12.89 -10.15
CA CYS A 135 3.90 12.35 -10.53
C CYS A 135 4.00 12.01 -12.02
N TRP A 136 4.13 10.72 -12.29
CA TRP A 136 4.85 10.19 -13.44
C TRP A 136 4.42 10.83 -14.74
N GLN A 137 5.42 11.18 -15.53
CA GLN A 137 5.34 11.63 -16.91
C GLN A 137 4.52 10.61 -17.70
N VAL A 138 3.21 10.83 -17.78
CA VAL A 138 2.32 10.20 -18.76
C VAL A 138 2.72 10.78 -20.11
N LYS A 139 3.85 10.31 -20.64
CA LYS A 139 4.05 10.32 -22.09
C LYS A 139 3.25 9.12 -22.58
N LEU A 140 1.98 9.37 -22.85
CA LEU A 140 1.18 8.58 -23.78
C LEU A 140 2.08 8.24 -24.97
N ARG A 141 2.44 6.96 -25.08
CA ARG A 141 2.83 6.38 -26.35
C ARG A 141 1.53 5.98 -27.04
N SER A 142 1.44 6.45 -28.29
CA SER A 142 0.34 6.36 -29.25
C SER A 142 -0.79 7.37 -29.07
#